data_AF-A0A6J4VT52-F1
#
_entry.id   AF-A0A6J4VT52-F1
#
_cell.length_a   1.000
_cell.length_b   1.000
_cell.length_c   1.000
_cell.angle_alpha   90.00
_cell.angle_beta   90.00
_cell.angle_gamma   90.00
#
_symmetry.space_group_name_H-M   'P 1'
#
loop_
_entity.id
_entity.type
_entity.pdbx_description
1 polymer ?
#
loop_
_entity_poly.entity_id
_entity_poly.type
_entity_poly.pdbx_seq_one_letter_code
_entity_poly.pdbx_strand_id
1 'polypeptide(L)'
;MAEPIAATPVGPSPARLVGRGRELVLLRERLAGALAGRGALVLLAGEAGIGKTALAEATLAEARQRGATVLVGRCHDLAETPPYGPWVEALARAPRDPGHPPLPAALAAGDAAGDADGQAALFRQA
;
A
#
# COMPACT_ATOMS: atom_id res chain seq x y z
N MET A 1 -17.82 45.48 5.64
CA MET A 1 -17.38 44.40 6.55
C MET A 1 -17.78 43.09 5.89
N ALA A 2 -16.82 42.37 5.30
CA ALA A 2 -17.07 41.08 4.66
C ALA A 2 -16.56 39.99 5.61
N GLU A 3 -17.43 39.07 6.03
CA GLU A 3 -17.02 37.92 6.84
C GLU A 3 -16.32 36.87 5.96
N PRO A 4 -15.21 36.28 6.42
CA PRO A 4 -14.53 35.23 5.69
C PRO A 4 -15.30 33.91 5.84
N ILE A 5 -15.61 33.28 4.70
CA ILE A 5 -16.17 31.93 4.65
C ILE A 5 -15.08 30.96 5.08
N ALA A 6 -15.22 30.36 6.27
CA ALA A 6 -14.30 29.34 6.75
C ALA A 6 -14.33 28.14 5.79
N ALA A 7 -13.22 27.92 5.09
CA ALA A 7 -13.03 26.73 4.26
C ALA A 7 -12.88 25.51 5.18
N THR A 8 -13.89 24.65 5.20
CA THR A 8 -13.82 23.35 5.84
C THR A 8 -12.73 22.53 5.16
N PRO A 9 -11.76 21.93 5.89
CA PRO A 9 -10.81 21.03 5.27
C PRO A 9 -11.55 19.80 4.74
N VAL A 10 -11.71 19.73 3.42
CA VAL A 10 -12.17 18.52 2.73
C VAL A 10 -11.04 17.51 2.86
N GLY A 11 -11.13 16.63 3.87
CA GLY A 11 -10.40 15.37 3.84
C GLY A 11 -10.80 14.58 2.60
N PRO A 12 -9.94 13.71 2.06
CA PRO A 12 -10.25 12.95 0.86
C PRO A 12 -11.51 12.11 1.11
N SER A 13 -12.66 12.56 0.56
CA SER A 13 -13.81 11.70 0.42
C SER A 13 -13.39 10.55 -0.50
N PRO A 14 -13.74 9.30 -0.18
CA PRO A 14 -13.45 8.19 -1.09
C PRO A 14 -14.07 8.55 -2.44
N ALA A 15 -13.22 8.82 -3.42
CA ALA A 15 -13.67 9.17 -4.75
C ALA A 15 -14.63 8.07 -5.19
N ARG A 16 -15.87 8.44 -5.50
CA ARG A 16 -16.89 7.48 -5.91
C ARG A 16 -16.37 6.80 -7.18
N LEU A 17 -15.94 5.55 -7.05
CA LEU A 17 -15.40 4.79 -8.18
C LEU A 17 -16.55 4.45 -9.14
N VAL A 18 -16.61 5.15 -10.27
CA VAL A 18 -17.59 4.90 -11.33
C VAL A 18 -17.02 3.88 -12.32
N GLY A 19 -17.86 2.94 -12.79
CA GLY A 19 -17.49 1.98 -13.84
C GLY A 19 -16.55 0.85 -13.41
N ARG A 20 -16.18 0.74 -12.13
CA ARG A 20 -15.23 -0.26 -11.59
C ARG A 20 -15.89 -1.45 -10.89
N GLY A 21 -17.15 -1.74 -11.23
CA GLY A 21 -17.94 -2.75 -10.52
C GLY A 21 -17.30 -4.14 -10.56
N ARG A 22 -16.76 -4.53 -11.72
CA ARG A 22 -16.14 -5.86 -11.90
C ARG A 22 -14.86 -6.01 -11.08
N GLU A 23 -14.00 -5.00 -11.11
CA GLU A 23 -12.73 -5.00 -10.38
C GLU A 23 -12.97 -4.95 -8.87
N LEU A 24 -13.97 -4.18 -8.41
CA LEU A 24 -14.37 -4.16 -7.00
C LEU A 24 -14.90 -5.51 -6.53
N VAL A 25 -15.71 -6.21 -7.34
CA VAL A 25 -16.19 -7.56 -6.99
C VAL A 25 -15.00 -8.51 -6.82
N LEU A 26 -14.07 -8.54 -7.79
CA LEU A 26 -12.87 -9.37 -7.70
C LEU A 26 -12.06 -9.06 -6.43
N LEU A 27 -11.79 -7.77 -6.15
CA LEU A 27 -11.00 -7.37 -4.99
C LEU A 27 -11.69 -7.73 -3.67
N ARG A 28 -13.01 -7.60 -3.60
CA ARG A 28 -13.81 -8.02 -2.43
C ARG A 28 -13.77 -9.52 -2.18
N GLU A 29 -13.85 -10.32 -3.24
CA GLU A 29 -13.71 -11.77 -3.14
C GLU A 29 -12.33 -12.16 -2.61
N ARG A 30 -11.26 -11.52 -3.11
CA ARG A 30 -9.89 -11.76 -2.62
C ARG A 30 -9.70 -11.29 -1.18
N LEU A 31 -10.27 -10.14 -0.81
CA LEU A 31 -10.25 -9.65 0.57
C LEU A 31 -11.00 -10.60 1.51
N ALA A 32 -12.16 -11.11 1.10
CA ALA A 32 -12.90 -12.10 1.88
C ALA A 32 -12.10 -13.41 2.04
N GLY A 33 -11.40 -13.86 0.99
CA GLY A 33 -10.47 -14.99 1.06
C GLY A 33 -9.34 -14.75 2.07
N ALA A 34 -8.69 -13.60 2.00
CA ALA A 34 -7.59 -13.22 2.89
C ALA A 34 -8.02 -13.17 4.35
N LEU A 35 -9.19 -12.58 4.64
CA LEU A 35 -9.77 -12.55 5.99
C LEU A 35 -10.15 -13.95 6.51
N ALA A 36 -10.41 -14.91 5.62
CA ALA A 36 -10.60 -16.32 5.95
C ALA A 36 -9.28 -17.12 6.02
N GLY A 37 -8.12 -16.45 6.05
CA GLY A 37 -6.80 -17.08 6.12
C GLY A 37 -6.23 -17.58 4.79
N ARG A 38 -6.88 -17.28 3.66
CA ARG A 38 -6.41 -17.65 2.32
C ARG A 38 -5.79 -16.43 1.62
N GLY A 39 -4.47 -16.29 1.73
CA GLY A 39 -3.71 -15.22 1.09
C GLY A 39 -3.83 -15.22 -0.44
N ALA A 40 -3.66 -14.05 -1.04
CA ALA A 40 -3.66 -13.87 -2.50
C ALA A 40 -2.79 -12.68 -2.90
N LEU A 41 -2.25 -12.72 -4.12
CA LEU A 41 -1.58 -11.58 -4.77
C LEU A 41 -2.48 -11.04 -5.88
N VAL A 42 -2.68 -9.73 -5.91
CA VAL A 42 -3.45 -9.05 -6.97
C VAL A 42 -2.62 -7.92 -7.55
N LEU A 43 -2.48 -7.91 -8.88
CA LEU A 43 -1.79 -6.86 -9.62
C LEU A 43 -2.82 -5.93 -10.27
N LEU A 44 -2.76 -4.65 -9.95
CA LEU A 44 -3.57 -3.62 -10.61
C LEU A 44 -2.78 -3.00 -11.76
N ALA A 45 -3.11 -3.37 -12.99
CA ALA A 45 -2.50 -2.85 -14.21
C ALA A 45 -3.50 -2.04 -15.04
N GLY A 46 -3.00 -1.07 -15.82
CA GLY A 46 -3.83 -0.21 -16.65
C GLY A 46 -3.17 1.15 -16.91
N GLU A 47 -3.81 1.96 -17.74
CA GLU A 47 -3.30 3.25 -18.20
C GLU A 47 -3.03 4.26 -17.06
N ALA A 48 -2.14 5.21 -17.30
CA ALA A 48 -1.91 6.32 -16.36
C ALA A 48 -3.22 7.09 -16.13
N GLY A 49 -3.51 7.47 -14.89
CA GLY A 49 -4.74 8.20 -14.55
C GLY A 49 -6.04 7.38 -14.55
N ILE A 50 -6.05 6.11 -14.95
CA ILE A 50 -7.26 5.27 -15.06
C ILE A 50 -7.93 4.94 -13.70
N GLY A 51 -7.34 5.39 -12.58
CA GLY A 51 -7.89 5.23 -11.24
C GLY A 51 -7.38 4.01 -10.46
N LYS A 52 -6.22 3.43 -10.82
CA LYS A 52 -5.62 2.28 -10.09
C LYS A 52 -5.42 2.56 -8.60
N THR A 53 -4.85 3.72 -8.27
CA THR A 53 -4.62 4.13 -6.87
C THR A 53 -5.94 4.30 -6.13
N ALA A 54 -6.93 4.95 -6.74
CA ALA A 54 -8.25 5.11 -6.14
C ALA A 54 -8.94 3.75 -5.88
N LEU A 55 -8.79 2.79 -6.79
CA LEU A 55 -9.30 1.42 -6.63
C LEU A 55 -8.60 0.67 -5.49
N ALA A 56 -7.28 0.78 -5.40
CA ALA A 56 -6.50 0.24 -4.28
C ALA A 56 -6.97 0.86 -2.96
N GLU A 57 -7.02 2.18 -2.87
CA GLU A 57 -7.42 2.92 -1.67
C GLU A 57 -8.84 2.55 -1.19
N ALA A 58 -9.79 2.39 -2.11
CA ALA A 58 -11.14 1.93 -1.76
C ALA A 58 -11.14 0.51 -1.16
N THR A 59 -10.33 -0.40 -1.72
CA THR A 59 -10.18 -1.76 -1.20
C THR A 59 -9.51 -1.76 0.18
N LEU A 60 -8.48 -0.93 0.36
CA LEU A 60 -7.79 -0.76 1.64
C LEU A 60 -8.71 -0.14 2.71
N ALA A 61 -9.57 0.82 2.33
CA ALA A 61 -10.57 1.38 3.22
C ALA A 61 -11.59 0.32 3.68
N GLU A 62 -12.08 -0.51 2.76
CA GLU A 62 -12.98 -1.62 3.09
C GLU A 62 -12.28 -2.65 4.00
N ALA A 63 -11.01 -2.99 3.73
CA ALA A 63 -10.23 -3.89 4.57
C ALA A 63 -10.11 -3.37 6.01
N ARG A 64 -9.80 -2.08 6.20
CA ARG A 64 -9.76 -1.44 7.53
C ARG A 64 -11.12 -1.50 8.23
N GLN A 65 -12.21 -1.20 7.53
CA GLN A 65 -13.57 -1.27 8.07
C GLN A 65 -13.94 -2.69 8.54
N ARG A 66 -13.37 -3.71 7.90
CA ARG A 66 -13.55 -5.13 8.28
C ARG A 66 -12.55 -5.62 9.32
N GLY A 67 -11.78 -4.71 9.94
CA GLY A 67 -10.83 -5.03 11.01
C GLY A 67 -9.48 -5.58 10.55
N ALA A 68 -9.18 -5.54 9.25
CA ALA A 68 -7.87 -5.96 8.76
C ALA A 68 -6.79 -4.94 9.15
N THR A 69 -5.62 -5.45 9.55
CA THR A 69 -4.40 -4.63 9.56
C THR A 69 -4.00 -4.33 8.12
N VAL A 70 -3.91 -3.04 7.78
CA VAL A 70 -3.51 -2.59 6.44
C VAL A 70 -2.17 -1.90 6.51
N LEU A 71 -1.19 -2.46 5.79
CA LEU A 71 0.15 -1.91 5.63
C LEU A 71 0.32 -1.41 4.20
N VAL A 72 0.96 -0.25 4.04
CA VAL A 72 1.19 0.38 2.74
C VAL A 72 2.64 0.78 2.64
N GLY A 73 3.29 0.33 1.56
CA GLY A 73 4.62 0.76 1.15
C GLY A 73 4.57 1.37 -0.23
N ARG A 74 5.40 2.39 -0.46
CA ARG A 74 5.46 3.11 -1.74
C ARG A 74 6.73 2.72 -2.48
N CYS A 75 6.58 2.39 -3.76
CA CYS A 75 7.71 2.34 -4.67
C CYS A 75 7.98 3.77 -5.14
N HIS A 76 9.04 4.37 -4.61
CA HIS A 76 9.57 5.63 -5.14
C HIS A 76 10.39 5.35 -6.41
N ASP A 77 11.02 6.38 -6.96
CA ASP A 77 11.88 6.19 -8.13
C ASP A 77 12.96 5.13 -7.83
N LEU A 78 13.22 4.27 -8.81
CA LEU A 78 14.06 3.06 -8.70
C LEU A 78 15.52 3.41 -8.38
N ALA A 79 15.96 4.62 -8.70
CA ALA A 79 17.30 5.10 -8.38
C ALA A 79 17.52 5.30 -6.87
N GLU A 80 16.47 5.57 -6.10
CA GLU A 80 16.54 5.93 -4.68
C GLU A 80 15.88 4.88 -3.77
N THR A 81 15.15 3.92 -4.34
CA THR A 81 14.47 2.90 -3.55
C THR A 81 15.41 1.75 -3.25
N PRO A 82 15.75 1.51 -1.97
CA PRO A 82 16.60 0.37 -1.63
C PRO A 82 15.89 -0.97 -1.87
N PRO A 83 16.64 -2.08 -1.90
CA PRO A 83 16.05 -3.41 -2.01
C PRO A 83 14.96 -3.61 -0.96
N TYR A 84 13.80 -4.09 -1.39
CA TYR A 84 12.63 -4.29 -0.53
C TYR A 84 12.10 -3.02 0.17
N GLY A 85 12.48 -1.81 -0.26
CA GLY A 85 12.07 -0.53 0.33
C GLY A 85 10.56 -0.42 0.67
N PRO A 86 9.64 -0.76 -0.25
CA PRO A 86 8.20 -0.74 0.05
C PRO A 86 7.81 -1.68 1.20
N TRP A 87 8.46 -2.84 1.31
CA TRP A 87 8.19 -3.79 2.39
C TRP A 87 8.73 -3.28 3.72
N VAL A 88 9.90 -2.67 3.73
CA VAL A 88 10.50 -2.06 4.92
C VAL A 88 9.61 -0.92 5.43
N GLU A 89 9.15 -0.04 4.55
CA GLU A 89 8.21 1.04 4.91
C GLU A 89 6.90 0.48 5.48
N ALA A 90 6.32 -0.52 4.82
CA ALA A 90 5.06 -1.13 5.23
C ALA A 90 5.18 -1.83 6.60
N LEU A 91 6.24 -2.62 6.80
CA LEU A 91 6.46 -3.43 7.99
C LEU A 91 6.95 -2.61 9.20
N ALA A 92 7.60 -1.46 8.99
CA ALA A 92 7.94 -0.53 10.06
C ALA A 92 6.68 -0.04 10.81
N ARG A 93 5.52 -0.03 10.14
CA ARG A 93 4.21 0.36 10.71
C ARG A 93 3.37 -0.84 11.16
N ALA A 94 3.89 -2.06 11.06
CA ALA A 94 3.16 -3.25 11.47
C ALA A 94 3.00 -3.32 12.99
N PRO A 95 1.82 -3.70 13.51
CA PRO A 95 1.67 -4.06 14.91
C PRO A 95 2.66 -5.15 15.29
N ARG A 96 3.32 -5.00 16.44
CA ARG A 96 4.18 -6.05 16.99
C ARG A 96 3.28 -7.05 17.71
N ASP A 97 3.06 -8.19 17.06
CA ASP A 97 2.32 -9.32 17.63
C ASP A 97 3.32 -10.46 17.96
N PRO A 98 3.44 -10.87 19.24
CA PRO A 98 4.30 -11.99 19.62
C PRO A 98 3.92 -13.33 18.95
N GLY A 99 2.70 -13.45 18.42
CA GLY A 99 2.24 -14.63 17.67
C GLY A 99 2.80 -14.74 16.25
N HIS A 100 3.46 -13.70 15.74
CA HIS A 100 4.08 -13.72 14.41
C HIS A 100 5.59 -13.99 14.51
N PRO A 101 6.18 -14.73 13.55
CA PRO A 101 7.63 -14.91 13.52
C PRO A 101 8.33 -13.55 13.42
N PRO A 102 9.52 -13.41 14.04
CA PRO A 102 10.26 -12.16 13.96
C PRO A 102 10.57 -11.82 12.50
N LEU A 103 10.51 -10.54 12.16
CA LEU A 103 10.90 -10.09 10.83
C LEU A 103 12.38 -10.40 10.60
N PRO A 104 12.76 -10.83 9.38
CA PRO A 104 14.17 -10.90 9.00
C PRO A 104 14.86 -9.56 9.29
N ALA A 105 16.10 -9.60 9.77
CA ALA A 105 16.85 -8.39 10.16
C ALA A 105 16.87 -7.32 9.06
N ALA A 106 16.98 -7.74 7.79
CA ALA A 106 16.93 -6.86 6.61
C ALA A 106 15.64 -6.05 6.47
N LEU A 107 14.51 -6.56 6.98
CA LEU A 107 13.22 -5.87 6.98
C LEU A 107 12.93 -5.18 8.31
N ALA A 108 13.60 -5.59 9.39
CA ALA A 108 13.39 -5.09 10.74
C ALA A 108 14.17 -3.81 11.05
N ALA A 109 15.36 -3.65 10.44
CA ALA A 109 16.28 -2.58 10.79
C ALA A 109 15.78 -1.17 10.40
N GLY A 110 14.79 -1.04 9.51
CA GLY A 110 14.41 0.26 8.94
C GLY A 110 15.49 0.90 8.05
N ASP A 111 16.74 0.47 8.22
CA ASP A 111 17.94 0.82 7.45
C ASP A 111 18.05 0.05 6.14
N ALA A 112 16.96 -0.05 5.39
CA ALA A 112 17.11 -0.22 3.96
C ALA A 112 17.78 1.03 3.34
N ALA A 113 17.86 2.15 4.05
CA ALA A 113 18.71 3.28 3.70
C ALA A 113 20.22 3.07 4.00
N GLY A 114 20.66 1.84 4.32
CA GLY A 114 22.08 1.54 4.43
C GLY A 114 22.68 1.32 3.06
N ASP A 115 23.36 2.35 2.51
CA ASP A 115 24.40 2.38 1.45
C ASP A 115 24.33 1.32 0.32
N ALA A 116 23.14 0.80 0.04
CA ALA A 116 22.86 -0.01 -1.10
C ALA A 116 22.56 1.00 -2.20
N ASP A 117 23.61 1.37 -2.94
CA ASP A 117 23.49 1.89 -4.31
C ASP A 117 22.21 1.29 -4.90
N GLY A 118 21.23 2.13 -5.26
CA GLY A 118 19.84 1.73 -5.51
C GLY A 118 19.69 0.55 -6.48
N GLN A 119 18.46 0.09 -6.79
CA GLN A 119 18.25 -1.17 -7.52
C GLN A 119 19.09 -1.36 -8.80
N ALA A 120 19.55 -0.27 -9.44
CA ALA A 120 20.56 -0.28 -10.48
C ALA A 120 21.85 -1.09 -10.16
N ALA A 121 22.33 -1.12 -8.92
CA ALA A 121 23.50 -1.91 -8.54
C ALA A 121 23.25 -3.42 -8.61
N LEU A 122 22.04 -3.86 -8.24
CA LEU A 122 21.63 -5.26 -8.35
C LEU A 122 21.58 -5.74 -9.82
N PHE A 123 21.21 -4.86 -10.75
CA PHE A 123 21.12 -5.20 -12.19
C PHE A 123 22.45 -5.06 -12.94
N ARG A 124 23.51 -4.48 -12.36
CA ARG A 124 24.84 -4.40 -12.97
C ARG A 124 25.69 -5.66 -12.80
N GLN A 125 25.24 -6.62 -12.00
CA GLN A 125 25.96 -7.87 -11.72
C GLN A 125 25.39 -9.11 -12.43
N ALA A 126 24.50 -8.94 -13.43
CA ALA A 126 23.88 -10.02 -14.19
C ALA A 126 24.35 -10.06 -15.65
#